data_AF-A0A924TQ24-F1
#
_entry.id   AF-A0A924TQ24-F1
#
_cell.length_a   1.000
_cell.length_b   1.000
_cell.length_c   1.000
_cell.angle_alpha   90.00
_cell.angle_beta   90.00
_cell.angle_gamma   90.00
#
_symmetry.space_group_name_H-M   'P 1'
#
loop_
_entity.id
_entity.type
_entity.pdbx_description
1 polymer ?
#
loop_
_entity_poly.entity_id
_entity_poly.type
_entity_poly.pdbx_seq_one_letter_code
_entity_poly.pdbx_strand_id
1 'polypeptide(L)'
;MDYVGFGGSGNWDNGANWSLPGVPGAGDLANITAGTATLSFDRLVGQLSMTNGTPTGAGLTITGTATLTGGTQTGTGTSQFNGNVSITGNASRTLSGGRIMATAGTTSWGGNTSDGGNGLNFSGSASIVNTGTWNDTNTFASAIASGNPGTKVFTNSGTYNKTGAGTSTVSASIHQCRPPARAGGRRLRGDPCELQHHMGL
;
A
#
# COMPACT_ATOMS: atom_id res chain seq x y z
N MET A 1 12.29 15.88 -11.01
CA MET A 1 13.66 15.60 -10.52
C MET A 1 13.66 14.34 -9.66
N ASP A 2 14.82 13.77 -9.34
CA ASP A 2 14.95 12.61 -8.45
C ASP A 2 15.58 13.03 -7.11
N TYR A 3 14.78 12.93 -6.05
CA TYR A 3 15.17 13.28 -4.69
C TYR A 3 15.42 12.00 -3.89
N VAL A 4 16.67 11.77 -3.49
CA VAL A 4 17.05 10.66 -2.61
C VAL A 4 17.09 11.16 -1.18
N GLY A 5 16.35 10.50 -0.28
CA GLY A 5 16.46 10.76 1.16
C GLY A 5 17.80 10.28 1.68
N PHE A 6 18.52 11.11 2.44
CA PHE A 6 19.87 10.77 2.94
C PHE A 6 19.89 9.64 3.99
N GLY A 7 18.72 9.17 4.43
CA GLY A 7 18.60 8.27 5.57
C GLY A 7 18.65 9.02 6.91
N GLY A 8 18.31 8.33 7.99
CA GLY A 8 18.06 8.94 9.31
C GLY A 8 16.61 9.34 9.54
N SER A 9 16.27 9.75 10.76
CA SER A 9 14.90 10.18 11.12
C SER A 9 14.80 11.70 11.02
N GLY A 10 13.88 12.19 10.19
CA GLY A 10 13.74 13.62 9.97
C GLY A 10 12.39 14.01 9.38
N ASN A 11 12.14 15.32 9.37
CA ASN A 11 10.97 15.91 8.74
C ASN A 11 11.12 15.89 7.21
N TRP A 12 10.10 15.42 6.48
CA TRP A 12 10.02 15.48 5.01
C TRP A 12 10.28 16.91 4.51
N ASP A 13 9.83 17.90 5.28
CA ASP A 13 9.77 19.31 4.90
C ASP A 13 11.09 20.04 5.10
N ASN A 14 12.07 19.36 5.70
CA ASN A 14 13.42 19.88 5.78
C ASN A 14 14.19 19.47 4.51
N GLY A 15 14.46 20.43 3.63
CA GLY A 15 15.22 20.19 2.40
C GLY A 15 16.62 19.64 2.62
N ALA A 16 17.20 19.83 3.81
CA ALA A 16 18.50 19.23 4.15
C ALA A 16 18.45 17.69 4.30
N ASN A 17 17.27 17.08 4.31
CA ASN A 17 17.10 15.63 4.34
C ASN A 17 17.13 14.98 2.94
N TRP A 18 17.27 15.78 1.88
CA TRP A 18 17.19 15.31 0.50
C TRP A 18 18.41 15.69 -0.34
N SER A 19 18.72 14.84 -1.34
CA SER A 19 19.87 14.98 -2.24
C SER A 19 19.91 16.25 -3.09
N LEU A 20 18.78 16.93 -3.27
CA LEU A 20 18.66 18.15 -4.05
C LEU A 20 18.11 19.28 -3.18
N PRO A 21 18.44 20.56 -3.48
CA PRO A 21 17.83 21.68 -2.79
C PRO A 21 16.30 21.62 -2.82
N GLY A 22 15.68 21.85 -1.66
CA GLY A 22 14.23 21.77 -1.48
C GLY A 22 13.76 20.35 -1.14
N VAL A 23 12.49 20.08 -1.42
CA VAL A 23 11.82 18.80 -1.11
C VAL A 23 11.09 18.28 -2.35
N PRO A 24 10.96 16.96 -2.54
CA PRO A 24 10.23 16.41 -3.68
C PRO A 24 8.76 16.85 -3.69
N GLY A 25 8.29 17.30 -4.85
CA GLY A 25 6.93 17.75 -5.10
C GLY A 25 6.26 17.07 -6.30
N ALA A 26 5.24 17.72 -6.86
CA ALA A 26 4.24 17.09 -7.74
C ALA A 26 4.74 16.46 -9.05
N GLY A 27 5.93 16.86 -9.51
CA GLY A 27 6.57 16.31 -10.70
C GLY A 27 7.82 15.48 -10.41
N ASP A 28 8.09 15.21 -9.14
CA ASP A 28 9.35 14.61 -8.70
C ASP A 28 9.19 13.15 -8.29
N LEU A 29 10.29 12.41 -8.43
CA LEU A 29 10.47 11.11 -7.80
C LEU A 29 11.02 11.34 -6.39
N ALA A 30 10.32 10.81 -5.39
CA ALA A 30 10.87 10.64 -4.04
C ALA A 30 11.43 9.23 -3.91
N ASN A 31 12.72 9.11 -3.57
CA ASN A 31 13.39 7.84 -3.36
C ASN A 31 13.73 7.67 -1.87
N ILE A 32 12.99 6.79 -1.19
CA ILE A 32 13.11 6.50 0.24
C ILE A 32 13.79 5.15 0.39
N THR A 33 15.06 5.17 0.79
CA THR A 33 15.92 3.98 0.84
C THR A 33 16.33 3.56 2.24
N ALA A 34 16.09 4.41 3.25
CA ALA A 34 16.36 4.18 4.65
C ALA A 34 15.70 5.27 5.52
N GLY A 35 15.80 5.12 6.85
CA GLY A 35 15.41 6.18 7.79
C GLY A 35 13.91 6.37 7.96
N THR A 36 13.52 7.47 8.60
CA THR A 36 12.12 7.86 8.82
C THR A 36 11.88 9.23 8.20
N ALA A 37 10.94 9.32 7.27
CA ALA A 37 10.49 10.58 6.69
C ALA A 37 9.15 10.97 7.32
N THR A 38 9.17 11.97 8.20
CA THR A 38 7.97 12.44 8.91
C THR A 38 7.27 13.52 8.10
N LEU A 39 6.06 13.24 7.62
CA LEU A 39 5.22 14.21 6.95
C LEU A 39 4.45 15.01 8.00
N SER A 40 4.78 16.29 8.16
CA SER A 40 4.09 17.16 9.11
C SER A 40 2.71 17.61 8.60
N PHE A 41 2.52 17.55 7.28
CA PHE A 41 1.29 17.85 6.57
C PHE A 41 1.27 17.05 5.26
N ASP A 42 0.11 17.02 4.60
CA ASP A 42 -0.07 16.21 3.41
C ASP A 42 0.92 16.61 2.30
N ARG A 43 1.44 15.59 1.61
CA ARG A 43 2.41 15.73 0.53
C ARG A 43 1.90 15.12 -0.75
N LEU A 44 2.42 15.65 -1.86
CA LEU A 44 2.14 15.15 -3.19
C LEU A 44 3.45 15.02 -3.95
N VAL A 45 3.70 13.84 -4.50
CA VAL A 45 4.85 13.53 -5.37
C VAL A 45 4.40 12.98 -6.71
N GLY A 46 5.24 13.15 -7.73
CA GLY A 46 5.01 12.58 -9.05
C GLY A 46 5.21 11.06 -9.03
N GLN A 47 6.26 10.58 -8.39
CA GLN A 47 6.60 9.16 -8.32
C GLN A 47 7.17 8.80 -6.94
N LEU A 48 7.08 7.53 -6.58
CA LEU A 48 7.69 7.00 -5.35
C LEU A 48 8.53 5.76 -5.65
N SER A 49 9.77 5.77 -5.20
CA SER A 49 10.61 4.57 -5.06
C SER A 49 10.84 4.35 -3.57
N MET A 50 10.41 3.21 -3.03
CA MET A 50 10.61 2.88 -1.61
C MET A 50 11.21 1.49 -1.48
N THR A 51 12.52 1.44 -1.30
CA THR A 51 13.25 0.17 -1.14
C THR A 51 13.36 -0.24 0.33
N ASN A 52 13.32 0.74 1.24
CA ASN A 52 13.23 0.57 2.68
C ASN A 52 12.74 1.91 3.30
N GLY A 53 12.99 2.13 4.58
CA GLY A 53 12.66 3.38 5.27
C GLY A 53 11.18 3.46 5.68
N THR A 54 10.83 4.59 6.29
CA THR A 54 9.55 4.78 6.99
C THR A 54 8.94 6.16 6.75
N PRO A 55 8.09 6.36 5.72
CA PRO A 55 7.15 7.48 5.71
C PRO A 55 6.14 7.36 6.88
N THR A 56 5.96 8.44 7.61
CA THR A 56 5.04 8.52 8.76
C THR A 56 4.35 9.88 8.87
N GLY A 57 3.34 10.00 9.75
CA GLY A 57 2.62 11.24 10.00
C GLY A 57 1.43 11.43 9.04
N ALA A 58 1.38 12.58 8.38
CA ALA A 58 0.31 12.97 7.46
C ALA A 58 0.24 12.11 6.17
N GLY A 59 -0.63 12.49 5.23
CA GLY A 59 -0.84 11.79 3.98
C GLY A 59 0.25 12.01 2.93
N LEU A 60 0.48 11.00 2.09
CA LEU A 60 1.34 11.06 0.92
C LEU A 60 0.55 10.65 -0.32
N THR A 61 0.38 11.56 -1.26
CA THR A 61 -0.26 11.30 -2.56
C THR A 61 0.80 11.10 -3.63
N ILE A 62 0.71 10.01 -4.38
CA ILE A 62 1.57 9.67 -5.49
C ILE A 62 0.71 9.71 -6.75
N THR A 63 0.96 10.67 -7.63
CA THR A 63 0.13 10.88 -8.83
C THR A 63 0.51 9.95 -9.98
N GLY A 64 1.79 9.61 -10.11
CA GLY A 64 2.33 8.68 -11.09
C GLY A 64 2.67 7.31 -10.49
N THR A 65 3.71 6.68 -11.02
CA THR A 65 4.06 5.30 -10.67
C THR A 65 4.74 5.22 -9.30
N ALA A 66 4.46 4.15 -8.57
CA ALA A 66 5.20 3.77 -7.37
C ALA A 66 5.84 2.39 -7.52
N THR A 67 7.10 2.28 -7.13
CA THR A 67 7.79 0.99 -6.94
C THR A 67 8.13 0.89 -5.47
N LEU A 68 7.64 -0.15 -4.81
CA LEU A 68 8.11 -0.47 -3.47
C LEU A 68 8.72 -1.87 -3.49
N THR A 69 9.82 -2.05 -2.79
CA THR A 69 10.51 -3.34 -2.65
C THR A 69 10.75 -3.72 -1.20
N GLY A 70 10.35 -2.88 -0.26
CA GLY A 70 10.48 -3.08 1.17
C GLY A 70 10.05 -1.81 1.94
N GLY A 71 10.27 -1.81 3.25
CA GLY A 71 10.03 -0.65 4.12
C GLY A 71 8.71 -0.68 4.90
N THR A 72 8.45 0.40 5.63
CA THR A 72 7.29 0.56 6.53
C THR A 72 6.52 1.82 6.20
N GLN A 73 5.20 1.80 6.22
CA GLN A 73 4.36 3.00 6.21
C GLN A 73 3.56 3.03 7.52
N THR A 74 3.73 4.07 8.32
CA THR A 74 3.14 4.13 9.68
C THR A 74 2.48 5.46 9.98
N GLY A 75 1.79 5.58 11.12
CA GLY A 75 0.97 6.75 11.46
C GLY A 75 -0.37 6.79 10.71
N THR A 76 -1.25 7.72 11.09
CA THR A 76 -2.68 7.70 10.73
C THR A 76 -3.03 8.31 9.37
N GLY A 77 -2.06 8.86 8.64
CA GLY A 77 -2.32 9.42 7.31
C GLY A 77 -2.66 8.37 6.26
N THR A 78 -2.94 8.83 5.04
CA THR A 78 -3.21 7.97 3.87
C THR A 78 -2.04 8.03 2.88
N SER A 79 -1.52 6.88 2.46
CA SER A 79 -0.69 6.75 1.27
C SER A 79 -1.59 6.49 0.07
N GLN A 80 -1.84 7.52 -0.72
CA GLN A 80 -2.75 7.52 -1.86
C GLN A 80 -1.96 7.30 -3.16
N PHE A 81 -2.15 6.15 -3.80
CA PHE A 81 -1.52 5.79 -5.07
C PHE A 81 -2.53 5.94 -6.21
N ASN A 82 -2.42 7.03 -6.96
CA ASN A 82 -3.30 7.30 -8.11
C ASN A 82 -2.82 6.64 -9.40
N GLY A 83 -1.50 6.45 -9.55
CA GLY A 83 -0.91 5.70 -10.65
C GLY A 83 -0.70 4.22 -10.33
N ASN A 84 0.06 3.54 -11.20
CA ASN A 84 0.37 2.12 -11.05
C ASN A 84 1.35 1.87 -9.89
N VAL A 85 1.17 0.76 -9.18
CA VAL A 85 2.02 0.34 -8.06
C VAL A 85 2.67 -0.99 -8.38
N SER A 86 4.00 -1.05 -8.29
CA SER A 86 4.78 -2.29 -8.34
C SER A 86 5.17 -2.72 -6.93
N ILE A 87 4.68 -3.88 -6.52
CA ILE A 87 4.97 -4.56 -5.26
C ILE A 87 5.81 -5.79 -5.54
N THR A 88 7.13 -5.60 -5.52
CA THR A 88 8.10 -6.59 -5.99
C THR A 88 9.23 -6.89 -5.01
N GLY A 89 9.98 -7.95 -5.27
CA GLY A 89 11.09 -8.44 -4.45
C GLY A 89 10.63 -9.34 -3.30
N ASN A 90 11.60 -9.87 -2.55
CA ASN A 90 11.30 -10.84 -1.49
C ASN A 90 11.03 -10.19 -0.12
N ALA A 91 11.43 -8.95 0.10
CA ALA A 91 11.29 -8.30 1.40
C ALA A 91 9.82 -7.95 1.71
N SER A 92 9.44 -8.11 2.97
CA SER A 92 8.11 -7.73 3.42
C SER A 92 7.95 -6.21 3.47
N ARG A 93 6.69 -5.78 3.40
CA ARG A 93 6.28 -4.39 3.63
C ARG A 93 5.42 -4.32 4.86
N THR A 94 5.59 -3.27 5.64
CA THR A 94 4.79 -3.09 6.85
C THR A 94 3.86 -1.90 6.73
N LEU A 95 2.59 -2.07 7.11
CA LEU A 95 1.64 -0.98 7.35
C LEU A 95 1.24 -1.00 8.82
N SER A 96 1.36 0.13 9.51
CA SER A 96 1.09 0.20 10.95
C SER A 96 0.55 1.56 11.39
N GLY A 97 0.23 1.71 12.68
CA GLY A 97 -0.17 3.01 13.25
C GLY A 97 -1.47 3.59 12.70
N GLY A 98 -2.33 2.76 12.10
CA GLY A 98 -3.58 3.21 11.46
C GLY A 98 -3.42 3.71 10.02
N ARG A 99 -2.25 3.52 9.40
CA ARG A 99 -1.99 3.91 8.01
C ARG A 99 -2.99 3.26 7.07
N ILE A 100 -3.48 4.05 6.11
CA ILE A 100 -4.28 3.59 4.99
C ILE A 100 -3.41 3.58 3.73
N MET A 101 -3.34 2.46 3.02
CA MET A 101 -2.80 2.41 1.66
C MET A 101 -3.96 2.30 0.67
N ALA A 102 -4.18 3.36 -0.09
CA ALA A 102 -5.25 3.43 -1.08
C ALA A 102 -4.67 3.32 -2.49
N THR A 103 -5.15 2.35 -3.28
CA THR A 103 -4.68 2.10 -4.65
C THR A 103 -5.81 2.25 -5.66
N ALA A 104 -5.63 3.16 -6.61
CA ALA A 104 -6.64 3.44 -7.65
C ALA A 104 -6.23 2.94 -9.05
N GLY A 105 -4.93 2.87 -9.35
CA GLY A 105 -4.39 2.32 -10.59
C GLY A 105 -4.24 0.80 -10.56
N THR A 106 -3.38 0.27 -11.43
CA THR A 106 -3.00 -1.15 -11.39
C THR A 106 -1.93 -1.38 -10.33
N THR A 107 -2.21 -2.25 -9.37
CA THR A 107 -1.23 -2.78 -8.42
C THR A 107 -0.76 -4.15 -8.89
N SER A 108 0.53 -4.32 -9.14
CA SER A 108 1.15 -5.61 -9.46
C SER A 108 1.94 -6.10 -8.25
N TRP A 109 1.47 -7.17 -7.62
CA TRP A 109 2.08 -7.81 -6.46
C TRP A 109 2.69 -9.16 -6.85
N GLY A 110 4.01 -9.27 -6.88
CA GLY A 110 4.69 -10.47 -7.33
C GLY A 110 6.20 -10.45 -7.13
N GLY A 111 6.92 -11.46 -7.63
CA GLY A 111 8.39 -11.48 -7.58
C GLY A 111 8.98 -11.92 -6.24
N ASN A 112 8.21 -12.61 -5.39
CA ASN A 112 8.79 -13.35 -4.28
C ASN A 112 9.68 -14.50 -4.79
N THR A 113 10.69 -14.85 -4.01
CA THR A 113 11.66 -15.90 -4.35
C THR A 113 11.66 -17.06 -3.35
N SER A 114 10.81 -16.98 -2.31
CA SER A 114 10.65 -18.00 -1.29
C SER A 114 9.26 -17.92 -0.65
N ASP A 115 8.84 -18.99 0.03
CA ASP A 115 7.63 -18.98 0.85
C ASP A 115 7.72 -17.92 1.96
N GLY A 116 6.62 -17.22 2.20
CA GLY A 116 6.53 -16.08 3.12
C GLY A 116 7.14 -14.79 2.58
N GLY A 117 7.76 -14.82 1.38
CA GLY A 117 8.33 -13.66 0.72
C GLY A 117 7.27 -12.66 0.21
N ASN A 118 7.69 -11.40 0.07
CA ASN A 118 6.86 -10.29 -0.42
C ASN A 118 5.57 -10.05 0.38
N GLY A 119 5.56 -10.46 1.66
CA GLY A 119 4.40 -10.32 2.53
C GLY A 119 4.02 -8.86 2.78
N LEU A 120 2.72 -8.60 2.85
CA LEU A 120 2.14 -7.31 3.25
C LEU A 120 1.71 -7.39 4.71
N ASN A 121 2.61 -7.01 5.62
CA ASN A 121 2.42 -7.14 7.06
C ASN A 121 1.64 -5.93 7.61
N PHE A 122 0.41 -6.12 8.07
CA PHE A 122 -0.34 -5.05 8.75
C PHE A 122 -0.29 -5.25 10.26
N SER A 123 -0.25 -4.16 11.00
CA SER A 123 -0.43 -4.16 12.45
C SER A 123 -1.30 -2.99 12.90
N GLY A 124 -1.91 -3.13 14.09
CA GLY A 124 -2.88 -2.15 14.58
C GLY A 124 -4.09 -2.03 13.65
N SER A 125 -4.65 -0.81 13.55
CA SER A 125 -5.83 -0.50 12.72
C SER A 125 -5.49 -0.13 11.27
N ALA A 126 -4.38 -0.64 10.72
CA ALA A 126 -3.96 -0.34 9.35
C ALA A 126 -4.87 -1.02 8.31
N SER A 127 -5.01 -0.41 7.13
CA SER A 127 -5.89 -0.92 6.07
C SER A 127 -5.33 -0.72 4.67
N ILE A 128 -5.77 -1.58 3.76
CA ILE A 128 -5.64 -1.39 2.32
C ILE A 128 -7.01 -1.17 1.71
N VAL A 129 -7.10 -0.19 0.82
CA VAL A 129 -8.29 0.11 0.01
C VAL A 129 -7.90 0.02 -1.46
N ASN A 130 -8.31 -1.05 -2.13
CA ASN A 130 -8.14 -1.20 -3.57
C ASN A 130 -9.43 -0.80 -4.30
N THR A 131 -9.36 0.27 -5.08
CA THR A 131 -10.42 0.66 -6.03
C THR A 131 -10.05 0.38 -7.49
N GLY A 132 -8.80 -0.03 -7.74
CA GLY A 132 -8.27 -0.33 -9.06
C GLY A 132 -8.16 -1.83 -9.35
N THR A 133 -7.15 -2.21 -10.14
CA THR A 133 -6.87 -3.61 -10.46
C THR A 133 -5.69 -4.10 -9.63
N TRP A 134 -5.86 -5.15 -8.85
CA TRP A 134 -4.82 -5.81 -8.08
C TRP A 134 -4.45 -7.14 -8.74
N ASN A 135 -3.26 -7.22 -9.33
CA ASN A 135 -2.73 -8.43 -9.94
C ASN A 135 -1.73 -9.09 -8.99
N ASP A 136 -2.07 -10.26 -8.49
CA ASP A 136 -1.21 -11.09 -7.65
C ASP A 136 -0.55 -12.19 -8.50
N THR A 137 0.74 -11.99 -8.75
CA THR A 137 1.62 -12.84 -9.56
C THR A 137 2.69 -13.54 -8.74
N ASN A 138 2.59 -13.56 -7.40
CA ASN A 138 3.55 -14.28 -6.54
C ASN A 138 3.57 -15.78 -6.89
N THR A 139 4.78 -16.32 -7.08
CA THR A 139 5.02 -17.71 -7.48
C THR A 139 5.21 -18.64 -6.29
N PHE A 140 5.59 -18.10 -5.13
CA PHE A 140 5.68 -18.81 -3.85
C PHE A 140 4.59 -18.35 -2.89
N ALA A 141 4.41 -19.04 -1.76
CA ALA A 141 3.41 -18.66 -0.76
C ALA A 141 3.64 -17.22 -0.26
N SER A 142 2.59 -16.41 -0.20
CA SER A 142 2.64 -15.03 0.29
C SER A 142 1.41 -14.71 1.14
N ALA A 143 1.46 -13.60 1.87
CA ALA A 143 0.37 -13.22 2.74
C ALA A 143 0.10 -11.71 2.73
N ILE A 144 -1.18 -11.36 2.84
CA ILE A 144 -1.68 -10.05 3.22
C ILE A 144 -2.09 -10.13 4.69
N ALA A 145 -1.75 -9.10 5.46
CA ALA A 145 -2.10 -8.94 6.86
C ALA A 145 -1.51 -9.98 7.83
N SER A 146 -0.32 -10.49 7.55
CA SER A 146 0.44 -11.44 8.39
C SER A 146 1.05 -10.87 9.69
N GLY A 147 0.84 -9.60 10.00
CA GLY A 147 1.39 -8.97 11.21
C GLY A 147 0.54 -9.15 12.49
N ASN A 148 1.12 -8.71 13.62
CA ASN A 148 0.61 -8.77 15.02
C ASN A 148 -0.86 -8.33 15.23
N PRO A 149 -1.47 -8.59 16.41
CA PRO A 149 -2.91 -8.35 16.66
C PRO A 149 -3.35 -6.89 16.42
N GLY A 150 -4.61 -6.74 16.03
CA GLY A 150 -5.22 -5.47 15.63
C GLY A 150 -6.27 -5.67 14.54
N THR A 151 -7.18 -4.71 14.36
CA THR A 151 -8.20 -4.74 13.31
C THR A 151 -7.58 -4.42 11.97
N LYS A 152 -7.31 -5.45 11.17
CA LYS A 152 -6.76 -5.32 9.82
C LYS A 152 -7.89 -5.43 8.80
N VAL A 153 -7.95 -4.51 7.86
CA VAL A 153 -9.00 -4.49 6.83
C VAL A 153 -8.37 -4.42 5.43
N PHE A 154 -8.78 -5.32 4.56
CA PHE A 154 -8.55 -5.23 3.13
C PHE A 154 -9.90 -5.00 2.45
N THR A 155 -10.11 -3.78 1.97
CA THR A 155 -11.31 -3.41 1.22
C THR A 155 -10.97 -3.43 -0.26
N ASN A 156 -11.68 -4.24 -1.04
CA ASN A 156 -11.56 -4.30 -2.47
C ASN A 156 -12.89 -3.92 -3.12
N SER A 157 -12.95 -2.73 -3.71
CA SER A 157 -14.05 -2.27 -4.56
C SER A 157 -13.70 -2.30 -6.05
N GLY A 158 -12.47 -2.68 -6.38
CA GLY A 158 -12.02 -2.95 -7.74
C GLY A 158 -11.91 -4.45 -8.02
N THR A 159 -10.89 -4.84 -8.78
CA THR A 159 -10.67 -6.24 -9.19
C THR A 159 -9.43 -6.80 -8.50
N TYR A 160 -9.50 -8.05 -8.03
CA TYR A 160 -8.34 -8.82 -7.58
C TYR A 160 -8.16 -10.04 -8.50
N ASN A 161 -7.02 -10.12 -9.19
CA ASN A 161 -6.64 -11.19 -10.10
C ASN A 161 -5.50 -12.00 -9.51
N LYS A 162 -5.75 -13.26 -9.15
CA LYS A 162 -4.69 -14.21 -8.78
C LYS A 162 -4.26 -14.98 -10.02
N THR A 163 -3.00 -14.82 -10.44
CA THR A 163 -2.43 -15.54 -11.60
C THR A 163 -1.10 -16.22 -11.33
N GLY A 164 -0.40 -15.86 -10.25
CA GLY A 164 0.79 -16.57 -9.81
C GLY A 164 0.49 -17.98 -9.27
N ALA A 165 1.47 -18.87 -9.30
CA ALA A 165 1.32 -20.26 -8.85
C ALA A 165 1.28 -20.43 -7.31
N GLY A 166 1.77 -19.45 -6.55
CA GLY A 166 1.83 -19.53 -5.09
C GLY A 166 0.46 -19.32 -4.42
N THR A 167 0.29 -19.82 -3.21
CA THR A 167 -0.89 -19.51 -2.39
C THR A 167 -0.77 -18.10 -1.82
N SER A 168 -1.89 -17.35 -1.81
CA SER A 168 -1.96 -16.05 -1.14
C SER A 168 -2.98 -16.10 -0.03
N THR A 169 -2.52 -15.89 1.21
CA THR A 169 -3.37 -15.89 2.40
C THR A 169 -3.70 -14.47 2.81
N VAL A 170 -4.97 -14.17 3.06
CA VAL A 170 -5.40 -12.86 3.57
C VAL A 170 -5.87 -13.02 5.01
N SER A 171 -5.06 -12.54 5.96
CA SER A 171 -5.33 -12.61 7.40
C SER A 171 -5.92 -11.29 7.93
N ALA A 172 -6.90 -10.74 7.21
CA ALA A 172 -7.61 -9.50 7.51
C ALA A 172 -9.12 -9.67 7.32
N SER A 173 -9.90 -8.75 7.87
CA SER A 173 -11.30 -8.59 7.46
C SER A 173 -11.33 -8.19 5.99
N ILE A 174 -12.04 -8.98 5.17
CA ILE A 174 -12.15 -8.73 3.74
C ILE A 174 -13.50 -8.08 3.48
N HIS A 175 -13.48 -6.86 2.92
CA HIS A 175 -14.66 -6.19 2.40
C HIS A 175 -14.63 -6.25 0.88
N GLN A 176 -15.49 -7.08 0.29
CA GLN A 176 -15.67 -7.10 -1.16
C GLN A 176 -16.83 -6.18 -1.51
N CYS A 177 -16.53 -5.07 -2.15
CA CYS A 177 -17.55 -4.12 -2.56
C CYS A 177 -17.91 -4.39 -4.01
N ARG A 178 -18.99 -5.15 -4.23
CA ARG A 178 -19.50 -5.39 -5.58
C ARG A 178 -20.13 -4.08 -6.08
N PRO A 179 -19.92 -3.68 -7.35
CA PRO A 179 -20.74 -2.62 -7.92
C PRO A 179 -22.21 -3.02 -7.80
N PRO A 180 -23.12 -2.11 -7.46
CA PRO A 180 -24.53 -2.45 -7.28
C PRO A 180 -25.03 -3.11 -8.57
N ALA A 181 -25.56 -4.33 -8.45
CA ALA A 181 -26.19 -5.00 -9.58
C ALA A 181 -27.27 -4.06 -10.12
N ARG A 182 -27.23 -3.77 -11.43
CA ARG A 182 -28.30 -3.03 -12.12
C ARG A 182 -29.49 -3.98 -12.31
N ALA A 183 -30.09 -4.39 -11.20
CA ALA A 183 -31.31 -5.18 -11.17
C ALA A 183 -32.50 -4.21 -11.24
N GLY A 184 -33.31 -4.36 -12.28
CA GLY A 184 -34.61 -3.71 -12.34
C GLY A 184 -35.44 -4.14 -11.12
N GLY A 185 -35.80 -3.17 -10.28
CA GLY A 185 -36.75 -3.36 -9.19
C GLY A 185 -36.13 -3.57 -7.81
N ARG A 186 -36.51 -2.66 -6.90
CA ARG A 186 -36.43 -2.70 -5.43
C ARG A 186 -35.03 -2.44 -4.81
N ARG A 187 -34.83 -1.18 -4.43
CA ARG A 187 -33.73 -0.69 -3.59
C ARG A 187 -33.70 -1.45 -2.25
N LEU A 188 -32.61 -2.16 -1.99
CA LEU A 188 -32.13 -2.40 -0.63
C LEU A 188 -31.09 -1.31 -0.35
N ARG A 189 -31.39 -0.41 0.59
CA ARG A 189 -30.38 0.46 1.20
C ARG A 189 -29.74 -0.36 2.33
N GLY A 190 -28.51 -0.78 2.13
CA GLY A 190 -27.64 -1.53 3.04
C GLY A 190 -26.28 -1.71 2.35
N ASP A 191 -25.19 -1.63 3.10
CA ASP A 191 -23.85 -1.18 2.69
C ASP A 191 -23.26 -1.84 1.43
N PRO A 192 -22.51 -1.09 0.58
CA PRO A 192 -21.97 -1.60 -0.68
C PRO A 192 -20.83 -2.62 -0.52
N CYS A 193 -20.44 -2.97 0.71
CA CYS A 193 -19.32 -3.84 1.02
C CYS A 193 -19.77 -4.95 1.97
N GLU A 194 -19.67 -6.21 1.53
CA GLU A 194 -19.99 -7.37 2.36
C GLU A 194 -18.71 -7.90 3.02
N LEU A 195 -18.76 -8.17 4.33
CA LEU A 195 -17.67 -8.79 5.08
C LEU A 195 -17.62 -10.28 4.73
N GLN A 196 -16.58 -10.70 4.02
CA GLN A 196 -16.33 -12.12 3.75
C GLN A 196 -15.39 -12.68 4.83
N HIS A 197 -15.94 -13.49 5.74
CA HIS A 197 -15.14 -14.34 6.63
C HIS A 197 -14.68 -15.57 5.85
N HIS A 198 -13.48 -15.54 5.26
CA HIS A 198 -12.90 -16.75 4.65
C HIS A 198 -11.99 -17.47 5.65
N MET A 199 -12.48 -18.60 6.15
CA MET A 199 -11.66 -19.69 6.70
C MET A 199 -10.81 -20.24 5.55
N GLY A 200 -9.52 -20.45 5.78
CA GLY A 200 -8.56 -20.89 4.77
C GLY A 200 -8.96 -22.18 4.06
N LEU A 201 -8.58 -22.28 2.78
CA LEU A 201 -8.49 -23.55 2.04
C LEU A 201 -7.14 -24.21 2.36
#